data_AF-A0A2E4EF45-F1
#
_entry.id   AF-A0A2E4EF45-F1
#
_cell.length_a   1.000
_cell.length_b   1.000
_cell.length_c   1.000
_cell.angle_alpha   90.00
_cell.angle_beta   90.00
_cell.angle_gamma   90.00
#
_symmetry.space_group_name_H-M   'P 1'
#
loop_
_entity.id
_entity.type
_entity.pdbx_description
1 polymer ?
#
loop_
_entity_poly.entity_id
_entity_poly.type
_entity_poly.pdbx_seq_one_letter_code
_entity_poly.pdbx_strand_id
1 'polypeptide(L)'
;MAEITSYSVIRNGKAWVNGQEVFSSSTSYDEFIKELYRDQKIGYPKFFKMDRLSKLGLVTSELLLSDQKISEEYSPDKIGIYLANNAASLDTDREHQNTIQNRNDYFPSPAIFVYTLPNIVVGEIAIKQKIKGPNNFFIFDKFDASFFASYVTDQMKLNKSETCLFGWVNVDGEEYDSCLFLAEKKKGICPLNTTSIERIYNR
;
A
#
# COMPACT_ATOMS: atom_id res chain seq x y z
N MET A 1 3.16 -1.81 -24.68
CA MET A 1 3.99 -1.08 -23.69
C MET A 1 3.23 -1.10 -22.37
N ALA A 2 3.89 -1.12 -21.22
CA ALA A 2 3.17 -1.07 -19.93
C ALA A 2 2.67 0.35 -19.67
N GLU A 3 1.45 0.49 -19.18
CA GLU A 3 0.83 1.77 -18.83
C GLU A 3 0.25 1.69 -17.42
N ILE A 4 0.09 2.86 -16.77
CA ILE A 4 -0.63 2.96 -15.52
C ILE A 4 -2.12 2.95 -15.86
N THR A 5 -2.83 1.95 -15.36
CA THR A 5 -4.27 1.75 -15.63
C THR A 5 -5.14 2.30 -14.51
N SER A 6 -4.63 2.32 -13.29
CA SER A 6 -5.30 2.95 -12.16
C SER A 6 -4.30 3.44 -11.11
N TYR A 7 -4.74 4.39 -10.29
CA TYR A 7 -4.07 4.79 -9.06
C TYR A 7 -5.09 5.13 -7.98
N SER A 8 -4.67 5.01 -6.73
CA SER A 8 -5.43 5.43 -5.56
C SER A 8 -4.53 6.15 -4.57
N VAL A 9 -5.08 7.18 -3.94
CA VAL A 9 -4.35 8.01 -2.98
C VAL A 9 -5.13 8.10 -1.68
N ILE A 10 -4.44 8.02 -0.55
CA ILE A 10 -4.97 8.30 0.78
C ILE A 10 -3.98 9.20 1.51
N ARG A 11 -4.41 10.40 1.89
CA ARG A 11 -3.65 11.36 2.70
C ARG A 11 -4.58 12.46 3.21
N ASN A 12 -4.24 13.10 4.32
CA ASN A 12 -4.94 14.30 4.83
C ASN A 12 -6.47 14.14 4.96
N GLY A 13 -6.94 13.02 5.53
CA GLY A 13 -8.37 12.78 5.75
C GLY A 13 -9.19 12.54 4.48
N LYS A 14 -8.55 12.15 3.38
CA LYS A 14 -9.19 11.99 2.07
C LYS A 14 -8.68 10.77 1.32
N ALA A 15 -9.55 10.21 0.50
CA ALA A 15 -9.24 9.10 -0.40
C ALA A 15 -9.68 9.42 -1.82
N TRP A 16 -8.84 9.06 -2.79
CA TRP A 16 -9.09 9.28 -4.22
C TRP A 16 -8.83 8.01 -5.02
N VAL A 17 -9.60 7.82 -6.08
CA VAL A 17 -9.37 6.80 -7.11
C VAL A 17 -9.35 7.49 -8.46
N ASN A 18 -8.27 7.31 -9.22
CA ASN A 18 -8.06 7.91 -10.54
C ASN A 18 -8.27 9.45 -10.58
N GLY A 19 -8.07 10.12 -9.43
CA GLY A 19 -8.19 11.57 -9.28
C GLY A 19 -9.58 12.06 -8.86
N GLN A 20 -10.55 11.15 -8.71
CA GLN A 20 -11.86 11.44 -8.14
C GLN A 20 -11.83 11.19 -6.63
N GLU A 21 -12.25 12.16 -5.82
CA GLU A 21 -12.44 11.98 -4.38
C GLU A 21 -13.59 11.00 -4.14
N VAL A 22 -13.34 9.92 -3.43
CA VAL A 22 -14.33 8.87 -3.11
C VAL A 22 -14.78 8.91 -1.66
N PHE A 23 -13.97 9.50 -0.78
CA PHE A 23 -14.27 9.62 0.65
C PHE A 23 -13.46 10.75 1.29
N SER A 24 -14.05 11.44 2.26
CA SER A 24 -13.35 12.41 3.09
C SER A 24 -13.96 12.50 4.49
N SER A 25 -13.10 12.69 5.50
CA SER A 25 -13.46 12.86 6.91
C SER A 25 -12.34 13.62 7.62
N SER A 26 -12.69 14.41 8.64
CA SER A 26 -11.74 15.26 9.40
C SER A 26 -11.36 14.67 10.75
N THR A 27 -11.43 13.34 10.90
CA THR A 27 -11.12 12.61 12.12
C THR A 27 -9.63 12.28 12.24
N SER A 28 -9.23 11.70 13.37
CA SER A 28 -7.90 11.07 13.52
C SER A 28 -7.66 9.97 12.49
N TYR A 29 -6.39 9.59 12.26
CA TYR A 29 -6.06 8.49 11.34
C TYR A 29 -6.83 7.20 11.67
N ASP A 30 -6.84 6.81 12.95
CA ASP A 30 -7.42 5.54 13.41
C ASP A 30 -8.94 5.47 13.24
N GLU A 31 -9.62 6.62 13.26
CA GLU A 31 -11.05 6.73 12.97
C GLU A 31 -11.27 6.77 11.47
N PHE A 32 -10.53 7.63 10.76
CA PHE A 32 -10.62 7.82 9.31
C PHE A 32 -10.50 6.49 8.56
N ILE A 33 -9.47 5.69 8.87
CA ILE A 33 -9.21 4.44 8.17
C ILE A 33 -10.30 3.38 8.42
N LYS A 34 -10.94 3.41 9.60
CA LYS A 34 -12.06 2.53 9.96
C LYS A 34 -13.36 2.96 9.29
N GLU A 35 -13.62 4.27 9.22
CA GLU A 35 -14.76 4.83 8.50
C GLU A 35 -14.67 4.48 7.01
N LEU A 36 -13.52 4.76 6.40
CA LEU A 36 -13.25 4.43 5.00
C LEU A 36 -13.39 2.93 4.72
N TYR A 37 -12.83 2.07 5.58
CA TYR A 37 -12.99 0.61 5.46
C TYR A 37 -14.46 0.15 5.46
N ARG A 38 -15.30 0.80 6.27
CA ARG A 38 -16.74 0.49 6.36
C ARG A 38 -17.52 1.03 5.17
N ASP A 39 -17.26 2.28 4.79
CA ASP A 39 -17.88 2.96 3.67
C ASP A 39 -17.68 2.19 2.36
N GLN A 40 -16.44 1.74 2.12
CA GLN A 40 -16.04 0.96 0.95
C GLN A 40 -16.41 -0.54 1.06
N LYS A 41 -17.01 -0.97 2.16
CA LYS A 41 -17.51 -2.35 2.39
C LYS A 41 -16.46 -3.44 2.11
N ILE A 42 -15.19 -3.19 2.45
CA ILE A 42 -14.04 -4.06 2.12
C ILE A 42 -14.17 -5.51 2.63
N GLY A 43 -14.88 -5.70 3.75
CA GLY A 43 -15.27 -7.04 4.21
C GLY A 43 -14.11 -7.99 4.50
N TYR A 44 -13.06 -7.52 5.21
CA TYR A 44 -11.90 -8.32 5.60
C TYR A 44 -11.66 -8.26 7.12
N PRO A 45 -12.19 -9.21 7.92
CA PRO A 45 -12.15 -9.14 9.39
C PRO A 45 -10.75 -9.02 10.01
N LYS A 46 -9.70 -9.49 9.32
CA LYS A 46 -8.31 -9.36 9.78
C LYS A 46 -7.85 -7.89 9.90
N PHE A 47 -8.48 -6.97 9.18
CA PHE A 47 -8.21 -5.53 9.23
C PHE A 47 -8.12 -4.98 10.67
N PHE A 48 -9.01 -5.42 11.57
CA PHE A 48 -9.04 -4.92 12.94
C PHE A 48 -7.88 -5.41 13.83
N LYS A 49 -7.09 -6.38 13.36
CA LYS A 49 -5.91 -6.91 14.05
C LYS A 49 -4.59 -6.39 13.47
N MET A 50 -4.65 -5.65 12.37
CA MET A 50 -3.48 -5.10 11.69
C MET A 50 -2.93 -3.87 12.39
N ASP A 51 -1.64 -3.62 12.20
CA ASP A 51 -1.01 -2.36 12.55
C ASP A 51 -1.46 -1.20 11.65
N ARG A 52 -1.07 0.02 12.01
CA ARG A 52 -1.48 1.24 11.29
C ARG A 52 -0.99 1.21 9.84
N LEU A 53 0.26 0.79 9.57
CA LEU A 53 0.81 0.71 8.21
C LEU A 53 0.04 -0.30 7.33
N SER A 54 -0.22 -1.50 7.84
CA SER A 54 -0.91 -2.54 7.05
C SER A 54 -2.37 -2.18 6.77
N LYS A 55 -3.05 -1.50 7.71
CA LYS A 55 -4.40 -0.97 7.47
C LYS A 55 -4.42 0.03 6.31
N LEU A 56 -3.47 0.97 6.29
CA LEU A 56 -3.37 1.96 5.22
C LEU A 56 -3.12 1.28 3.87
N GLY A 57 -2.07 0.45 3.79
CA GLY A 57 -1.72 -0.22 2.54
C GLY A 57 -2.82 -1.13 2.01
N LEU A 58 -3.49 -1.89 2.89
CA LEU A 58 -4.62 -2.73 2.52
C LEU A 58 -5.77 -1.88 1.95
N VAL A 59 -6.23 -0.85 2.68
CA VAL A 59 -7.37 -0.04 2.24
C VAL A 59 -7.05 0.70 0.94
N THR A 60 -5.85 1.28 0.81
CA THR A 60 -5.43 1.89 -0.46
C THR A 60 -5.43 0.86 -1.60
N SER A 61 -4.96 -0.38 -1.37
CA SER A 61 -4.98 -1.43 -2.39
C SER A 61 -6.39 -1.87 -2.78
N GLU A 62 -7.33 -1.90 -1.85
CA GLU A 62 -8.73 -2.24 -2.14
C GLU A 62 -9.39 -1.13 -2.96
N LEU A 63 -9.09 0.14 -2.67
CA LEU A 63 -9.54 1.27 -3.50
C LEU A 63 -8.99 1.18 -4.92
N LEU A 64 -7.69 0.92 -5.05
CA LEU A 64 -7.01 0.74 -6.35
C LEU A 64 -7.67 -0.34 -7.21
N LEU A 65 -8.12 -1.42 -6.57
CA LEU A 65 -8.65 -2.63 -7.23
C LEU A 65 -10.19 -2.70 -7.22
N SER A 66 -10.88 -1.66 -6.77
CA SER A 66 -12.34 -1.64 -6.60
C SER A 66 -13.12 -2.04 -7.86
N ASP A 67 -12.66 -1.56 -9.02
CA ASP A 67 -13.24 -1.88 -10.34
C ASP A 67 -12.43 -2.93 -11.13
N GLN A 68 -11.40 -3.51 -10.51
CA GLN A 68 -10.45 -4.38 -11.21
C GLN A 68 -10.26 -5.72 -10.50
N LYS A 69 -10.56 -6.79 -11.23
CA LYS A 69 -10.40 -8.14 -10.71
C LYS A 69 -9.11 -8.76 -11.22
N ILE A 70 -7.99 -8.20 -10.79
CA ILE A 70 -6.65 -8.64 -11.25
C ILE A 70 -6.39 -10.12 -10.97
N SER A 71 -7.01 -10.71 -9.94
CA SER A 71 -6.89 -12.14 -9.61
C SER A 71 -7.72 -13.06 -10.51
N GLU A 72 -8.70 -12.51 -11.26
CA GLU A 72 -9.42 -13.22 -12.31
C GLU A 72 -8.75 -13.03 -13.68
N GLU A 73 -8.10 -11.88 -13.90
CA GLU A 73 -7.44 -11.53 -15.18
C GLU A 73 -6.02 -12.10 -15.32
N TYR A 74 -5.28 -12.23 -14.21
CA TYR A 74 -3.87 -12.65 -14.23
C TYR A 74 -3.61 -13.85 -13.33
N SER A 75 -2.65 -14.68 -13.73
CA SER A 75 -2.17 -15.76 -12.85
C SER A 75 -1.57 -15.18 -11.56
N PRO A 76 -1.86 -15.74 -10.38
CA PRO A 76 -1.34 -15.23 -9.11
C PRO A 76 0.18 -15.01 -9.03
N ASP A 77 0.97 -15.85 -9.68
CA ASP A 77 2.44 -15.78 -9.74
C ASP A 77 2.96 -14.67 -10.68
N LYS A 78 2.08 -14.07 -11.47
CA LYS A 78 2.38 -12.99 -12.43
C LYS A 78 1.96 -11.61 -11.95
N ILE A 79 1.47 -11.50 -10.71
CA ILE A 79 1.11 -10.23 -10.10
C ILE A 79 2.23 -9.82 -9.14
N GLY A 80 2.91 -8.71 -9.43
CA GLY A 80 3.97 -8.15 -8.58
C GLY A 80 3.43 -7.14 -7.56
N ILE A 81 4.04 -7.07 -6.37
CA ILE A 81 3.76 -6.02 -5.37
C ILE A 81 5.06 -5.33 -4.93
N TYR A 82 5.19 -4.04 -5.17
CA TYR A 82 6.41 -3.28 -4.86
C TYR A 82 6.10 -1.99 -4.13
N LEU A 83 6.27 -2.00 -2.82
CA LEU A 83 5.96 -0.86 -1.97
C LEU A 83 7.23 -0.20 -1.45
N ALA A 84 7.16 1.08 -1.11
CA ALA A 84 8.22 1.76 -0.39
C ALA A 84 7.67 2.75 0.63
N ASN A 85 8.49 3.07 1.62
CA ASN A 85 8.24 4.15 2.57
C ASN A 85 9.54 4.69 3.16
N ASN A 86 9.45 5.68 4.07
CA ASN A 86 10.63 6.20 4.79
C ASN A 86 10.70 5.72 6.24
N ALA A 87 9.56 5.51 6.87
CA ALA A 87 9.49 5.19 8.30
C ALA A 87 9.65 3.70 8.60
N ALA A 88 9.76 2.82 7.59
CA ALA A 88 9.65 1.38 7.78
C ALA A 88 8.40 1.03 8.60
N SER A 89 8.55 0.45 9.79
CA SER A 89 7.50 0.14 10.75
C SER A 89 7.61 0.98 12.03
N LEU A 90 8.27 2.15 11.98
CA LEU A 90 8.67 2.93 13.16
C LEU A 90 7.51 3.23 14.13
N ASP A 91 6.32 3.49 13.60
CA ASP A 91 5.10 3.68 14.40
C ASP A 91 4.82 2.44 15.28
N THR A 92 4.76 1.26 14.67
CA THR A 92 4.61 -0.04 15.34
C THR A 92 5.82 -0.40 16.20
N ASP A 93 7.03 -0.02 15.80
CA ASP A 93 8.25 -0.27 16.58
C ASP A 93 8.19 0.46 17.92
N ARG A 94 7.70 1.71 17.94
CA ARG A 94 7.47 2.47 19.19
C ARG A 94 6.40 1.82 20.05
N GLU A 95 5.29 1.35 19.45
CA GLU A 95 4.26 0.60 20.18
C GLU A 95 4.84 -0.67 20.83
N HIS A 96 5.60 -1.47 20.07
CA HIS A 96 6.25 -2.66 20.59
C HIS A 96 7.24 -2.33 21.70
N GLN A 97 8.11 -1.33 21.51
CA GLN A 97 9.07 -0.88 22.50
C GLN A 97 8.39 -0.50 23.82
N ASN A 98 7.23 0.15 23.76
CA ASN A 98 6.45 0.50 24.95
C ASN A 98 6.03 -0.73 25.77
N THR A 99 5.79 -1.87 25.12
CA THR A 99 5.40 -3.11 25.80
C THR A 99 6.56 -3.86 26.48
N ILE A 100 7.81 -3.52 26.15
CA ILE A 100 9.01 -4.25 26.63
C ILE A 100 10.00 -3.39 27.42
N GLN A 101 9.87 -2.06 27.41
CA GLN A 101 10.84 -1.17 28.04
C GLN A 101 10.79 -1.17 29.57
N ASN A 102 9.61 -1.40 30.16
CA ASN A 102 9.41 -1.37 31.60
C ASN A 102 9.38 -2.80 32.17
N ARG A 103 10.37 -3.16 32.98
CA ARG A 103 10.43 -4.50 33.62
C ARG A 103 9.28 -4.77 34.59
N ASN A 104 8.73 -3.73 35.21
CA ASN A 104 7.60 -3.86 36.13
C ASN A 104 6.25 -3.97 35.40
N ASP A 105 6.24 -3.73 34.09
CA ASP A 105 5.06 -3.74 33.21
C ASP A 105 5.43 -4.37 31.86
N TYR A 106 6.03 -5.57 31.91
CA TYR A 106 6.61 -6.25 30.75
C TYR A 106 5.60 -7.21 30.12
N PHE A 107 4.93 -6.76 29.05
CA PHE A 107 3.87 -7.50 28.37
C PHE A 107 4.10 -7.54 26.85
N PRO A 108 5.15 -8.24 26.37
CA PRO A 108 5.42 -8.34 24.94
C PRO A 108 4.22 -8.92 24.20
N SER A 109 3.74 -8.20 23.18
CA SER A 109 2.65 -8.69 22.32
C SER A 109 3.24 -9.34 21.06
N PRO A 110 3.12 -10.68 20.89
CA PRO A 110 3.60 -11.35 19.69
C PRO A 110 2.94 -10.83 18.41
N ALA A 111 1.70 -10.35 18.52
CA ALA A 111 0.99 -9.77 17.39
C ALA A 111 1.62 -8.45 16.93
N ILE A 112 1.97 -7.55 17.87
CA ILE A 112 2.63 -6.28 17.54
C ILE A 112 4.03 -6.55 17.00
N PHE A 113 4.77 -7.49 17.60
CA PHE A 113 6.10 -7.87 17.14
C PHE A 113 6.15 -8.27 15.66
N VAL A 114 5.16 -9.01 15.16
CA VAL A 114 5.14 -9.38 13.74
C VAL A 114 5.09 -8.14 12.84
N TYR A 115 4.32 -7.13 13.24
CA TYR A 115 4.16 -5.88 12.49
C TYR A 115 5.33 -4.90 12.64
N THR A 116 6.38 -5.21 13.43
CA THR A 116 7.66 -4.48 13.39
C THR A 116 8.50 -4.82 12.15
N LEU A 117 7.90 -5.50 11.18
CA LEU A 117 8.48 -5.83 9.90
C LEU A 117 7.67 -5.10 8.81
N PRO A 118 8.24 -4.08 8.13
CA PRO A 118 7.47 -3.25 7.21
C PRO A 118 6.93 -4.03 6.01
N ASN A 119 7.55 -5.15 5.65
CA ASN A 119 7.09 -6.00 4.54
C ASN A 119 5.79 -6.76 4.84
N ILE A 120 5.28 -6.77 6.08
CA ILE A 120 4.02 -7.45 6.41
C ILE A 120 2.83 -6.84 5.65
N VAL A 121 2.81 -5.53 5.41
CA VAL A 121 1.75 -4.88 4.60
C VAL A 121 1.63 -5.50 3.22
N VAL A 122 2.74 -5.88 2.59
CA VAL A 122 2.73 -6.55 1.29
C VAL A 122 2.12 -7.95 1.41
N GLY A 123 2.44 -8.66 2.50
CA GLY A 123 1.86 -9.95 2.81
C GLY A 123 0.34 -9.88 3.02
N GLU A 124 -0.15 -8.86 3.72
CA GLU A 124 -1.59 -8.66 3.96
C GLU A 124 -2.35 -8.39 2.65
N ILE A 125 -1.82 -7.52 1.79
CA ILE A 125 -2.35 -7.27 0.45
C ILE A 125 -2.34 -8.56 -0.38
N ALA A 126 -1.21 -9.28 -0.37
CA ALA A 126 -1.07 -10.51 -1.15
C ALA A 126 -2.05 -11.60 -0.70
N ILE A 127 -2.27 -11.77 0.60
CA ILE A 127 -3.23 -12.73 1.14
C ILE A 127 -4.66 -12.34 0.72
N LYS A 128 -5.03 -11.07 0.87
CA LYS A 128 -6.37 -10.57 0.53
C LYS A 128 -6.66 -10.73 -0.97
N GLN A 129 -5.69 -10.39 -1.82
CA GLN A 129 -5.81 -10.41 -3.28
C GLN A 129 -5.38 -11.74 -3.93
N LYS A 130 -5.00 -12.74 -3.12
CA LYS A 130 -4.50 -14.06 -3.56
C LYS A 130 -3.29 -13.99 -4.49
N ILE A 131 -2.42 -13.01 -4.29
CA ILE A 131 -1.20 -12.80 -5.08
C ILE A 131 -0.08 -13.73 -4.59
N LYS A 132 0.65 -14.34 -5.52
CA LYS A 132 1.78 -15.25 -5.26
C LYS A 132 3.06 -14.85 -5.99
N GLY A 133 3.01 -13.76 -6.75
CA GLY A 133 4.13 -13.27 -7.53
C GLY A 133 5.19 -12.56 -6.70
N PRO A 134 6.20 -11.98 -7.37
CA PRO A 134 7.30 -11.31 -6.70
C PRO A 134 6.81 -10.13 -5.86
N ASN A 135 7.32 -10.03 -4.64
CA ASN A 135 7.04 -8.93 -3.74
C ASN A 135 8.32 -8.34 -3.14
N ASN A 136 8.36 -7.02 -2.94
CA ASN A 136 9.42 -6.33 -2.21
C ASN A 136 8.86 -5.10 -1.48
N PHE A 137 9.50 -4.76 -0.35
CA PHE A 137 9.27 -3.52 0.37
C PHE A 137 10.61 -2.77 0.49
N PHE A 138 10.67 -1.54 -0.04
CA PHE A 138 11.87 -0.72 -0.07
C PHE A 138 11.81 0.39 0.98
N ILE A 139 12.95 0.77 1.53
CA ILE A 139 13.08 1.92 2.43
C ILE A 139 13.85 3.01 1.70
N PHE A 140 13.23 4.17 1.53
CA PHE A 140 13.82 5.35 0.89
C PHE A 140 13.59 6.59 1.74
N ASP A 141 14.49 7.56 1.66
CA ASP A 141 14.34 8.84 2.36
C ASP A 141 13.06 9.60 1.93
N LYS A 142 12.70 9.48 0.65
CA LYS A 142 11.54 10.13 0.04
C LYS A 142 10.99 9.30 -1.13
N PHE A 143 9.80 9.66 -1.59
CA PHE A 143 9.23 9.10 -2.80
C PHE A 143 10.14 9.31 -4.01
N ASP A 144 10.44 8.22 -4.74
CA ASP A 144 11.27 8.23 -5.94
C ASP A 144 10.50 7.62 -7.12
N ALA A 145 9.89 8.49 -7.93
CA ALA A 145 9.16 8.09 -9.12
C ALA A 145 10.05 7.43 -10.18
N SER A 146 11.33 7.85 -10.25
CA SER A 146 12.28 7.34 -11.26
C SER A 146 12.67 5.91 -10.97
N PHE A 147 12.84 5.58 -9.68
CA PHE A 147 13.03 4.23 -9.20
C PHE A 147 11.82 3.35 -9.57
N PHE A 148 10.60 3.76 -9.20
CA PHE A 148 9.40 2.97 -9.50
C PHE A 148 9.21 2.75 -11.00
N ALA A 149 9.34 3.80 -11.82
CA ALA A 149 9.21 3.70 -13.27
C ALA A 149 10.18 2.66 -13.84
N SER A 150 11.45 2.74 -13.46
CA SER A 150 12.51 1.85 -13.96
C SER A 150 12.31 0.42 -13.45
N TYR A 151 12.14 0.27 -12.14
CA TYR A 151 12.01 -1.03 -11.50
C TYR A 151 10.80 -1.82 -12.02
N VAL A 152 9.61 -1.21 -12.05
CA VAL A 152 8.39 -1.87 -12.53
C VAL A 152 8.51 -2.21 -14.01
N THR A 153 9.06 -1.31 -14.82
CA THR A 153 9.31 -1.56 -16.24
C THR A 153 10.20 -2.79 -16.44
N ASP A 154 11.27 -2.92 -15.66
CA ASP A 154 12.19 -4.05 -15.75
C ASP A 154 11.54 -5.37 -15.30
N GLN A 155 10.76 -5.36 -14.22
CA GLN A 155 10.03 -6.55 -13.77
C GLN A 155 9.04 -7.04 -14.85
N MET A 156 8.36 -6.11 -15.53
CA MET A 156 7.41 -6.45 -16.58
C MET A 156 8.08 -6.88 -17.89
N LYS A 157 9.24 -6.31 -18.24
CA LYS A 157 10.04 -6.70 -19.42
C LYS A 157 10.68 -8.07 -19.26
N LEU A 158 11.17 -8.40 -18.06
CA LEU A 158 11.76 -9.70 -17.76
C LEU A 158 10.70 -10.82 -17.60
N ASN A 159 9.41 -10.53 -17.88
CA ASN A 159 8.27 -11.44 -17.72
C ASN A 159 8.17 -12.08 -16.32
N LYS A 160 8.72 -11.39 -15.31
CA LYS A 160 8.55 -11.75 -13.90
C LYS A 160 7.13 -11.43 -13.43
N SER A 161 6.55 -10.35 -13.96
CA SER A 161 5.16 -9.95 -13.71
C SER A 161 4.47 -9.49 -14.99
N GLU A 162 3.17 -9.74 -15.11
CA GLU A 162 2.31 -9.24 -16.19
C GLU A 162 1.52 -7.99 -15.77
N THR A 163 1.28 -7.86 -14.46
CA THR A 163 0.71 -6.69 -13.80
C THR A 163 1.47 -6.43 -12.49
N CYS A 164 1.56 -5.16 -12.10
CA CYS A 164 2.28 -4.73 -10.90
C CYS A 164 1.45 -3.72 -10.10
N LEU A 165 1.21 -4.04 -8.83
CA LEU A 165 0.83 -3.05 -7.82
C LEU A 165 2.11 -2.44 -7.26
N PHE A 166 2.21 -1.12 -7.22
CA PHE A 166 3.40 -0.48 -6.66
C PHE A 166 3.09 0.91 -6.09
N GLY A 167 3.97 1.43 -5.25
CA GLY A 167 3.89 2.82 -4.80
C GLY A 167 4.31 3.04 -3.36
N TRP A 168 3.80 4.11 -2.78
CA TRP A 168 4.17 4.59 -1.45
C TRP A 168 3.11 4.25 -0.41
N VAL A 169 3.53 3.79 0.77
CA VAL A 169 2.65 3.60 1.93
C VAL A 169 3.42 3.96 3.20
N ASN A 170 3.13 5.10 3.80
CA ASN A 170 3.87 5.60 4.94
C ASN A 170 2.93 6.06 6.05
N VAL A 171 3.27 5.72 7.29
CA VAL A 171 2.59 6.15 8.51
C VAL A 171 3.66 6.45 9.56
N ASP A 172 3.59 7.62 10.19
CA ASP A 172 4.36 7.96 11.39
C ASP A 172 3.50 8.90 12.26
N GLY A 173 2.96 8.39 13.38
CA GLY A 173 1.97 9.13 14.15
C GLY A 173 0.75 9.49 13.30
N GLU A 174 0.26 10.73 13.42
CA GLU A 174 -0.90 11.21 12.65
C GLU A 174 -0.56 11.60 11.19
N GLU A 175 0.71 11.59 10.80
CA GLU A 175 1.10 11.79 9.41
C GLU A 175 1.01 10.46 8.66
N TYR A 176 0.22 10.44 7.60
CA TYR A 176 0.09 9.29 6.72
C TYR A 176 -0.05 9.71 5.26
N ASP A 177 0.61 8.94 4.41
CA ASP A 177 0.58 9.12 2.96
C ASP A 177 0.65 7.78 2.25
N SER A 178 -0.34 7.50 1.43
CA SER A 178 -0.34 6.35 0.54
C SER A 178 -0.75 6.74 -0.87
N CYS A 179 0.05 6.34 -1.84
CA CYS A 179 -0.22 6.52 -3.26
C CYS A 179 0.20 5.24 -3.98
N LEU A 180 -0.79 4.45 -4.39
CA LEU A 180 -0.58 3.19 -5.08
C LEU A 180 -1.01 3.30 -6.54
N PHE A 181 -0.33 2.53 -7.38
CA PHE A 181 -0.48 2.48 -8.81
C PHE A 181 -0.65 1.03 -9.25
N LEU A 182 -1.43 0.83 -10.31
CA LEU A 182 -1.51 -0.41 -11.04
C LEU A 182 -0.93 -0.21 -12.44
N ALA A 183 0.07 -1.02 -12.79
CA ALA A 183 0.66 -1.05 -14.13
C ALA A 183 0.35 -2.35 -14.84
N GLU A 184 -0.10 -2.26 -16.09
CA GLU A 184 -0.53 -3.40 -16.91
C GLU A 184 -0.06 -3.26 -18.36
N LYS A 185 0.03 -4.38 -19.08
CA LYS A 185 0.35 -4.42 -20.52
C LYS A 185 -0.89 -4.15 -21.40
N LYS A 186 -1.76 -3.23 -20.98
CA LYS A 186 -2.95 -2.79 -21.72
C LYS A 186 -3.04 -1.26 -21.71
N LYS A 187 -3.92 -0.70 -22.55
CA LYS A 187 -4.13 0.75 -22.60
C LYS A 187 -4.61 1.25 -21.24
N GLY A 188 -3.92 2.23 -20.67
CA GLY A 188 -4.21 2.83 -19.39
C GLY A 188 -4.59 4.31 -19.51
N ILE A 189 -4.50 5.00 -18.38
CA ILE A 189 -4.79 6.43 -18.25
C ILE A 189 -3.57 7.31 -18.53
N CYS A 190 -2.36 6.76 -18.35
CA CYS A 190 -1.11 7.44 -18.70
C CYS A 190 0.05 6.44 -18.83
N PRO A 191 1.16 6.82 -19.49
CA PRO A 191 2.33 5.96 -19.63
C PRO A 191 3.00 5.66 -18.28
N LEU A 192 3.57 4.47 -18.13
CA LEU A 192 4.44 4.13 -17.01
C LEU A 192 5.80 4.83 -17.18
N ASN A 193 5.92 6.05 -16.66
CA ASN A 193 7.16 6.83 -16.66
C ASN A 193 7.25 7.76 -15.45
N THR A 194 8.45 8.28 -15.20
CA THR A 194 8.76 9.17 -14.06
C THR A 194 7.78 10.35 -13.98
N THR A 195 7.58 11.07 -15.08
CA THR A 195 6.74 12.27 -15.11
C THR A 195 5.28 12.00 -14.75
N SER A 196 4.72 10.87 -15.22
CA SER A 196 3.33 10.51 -14.92
C SER A 196 3.16 10.14 -13.45
N ILE A 197 4.10 9.36 -12.91
CA ILE A 197 4.13 8.95 -11.50
C ILE A 197 4.30 10.17 -10.59
N GLU A 198 5.26 11.05 -10.86
CA GLU A 198 5.49 12.31 -10.13
C GLU A 198 4.25 13.20 -10.13
N ARG A 199 3.63 13.39 -11.31
CA ARG A 199 2.43 14.22 -11.43
C ARG A 199 1.26 13.68 -10.60
N ILE A 200 1.09 12.36 -10.55
CA ILE A 200 0.02 11.73 -9.76
C ILE A 200 0.35 11.83 -8.27
N TYR A 201 1.58 11.52 -7.87
CA TYR A 201 1.99 11.55 -6.48
C TYR A 201 1.93 12.95 -5.86
N ASN A 202 2.23 14.00 -6.63
CA ASN A 202 2.26 15.39 -6.14
C ASN A 202 0.91 16.13 -6.27
N ARG A 203 -0.17 15.44 -6.66
CA ARG A 203 -1.54 15.98 -6.61
C ARG A 203 -2.13 15.89 -5.21
#